data_AF-A0A2V7UXT7-F1
#
_entry.id   AF-A0A2V7UXT7-F1
#
_cell.length_a   1.000
_cell.length_b   1.000
_cell.length_c   1.000
_cell.angle_alpha   90.00
_cell.angle_beta   90.00
_cell.angle_gamma   90.00
#
_symmetry.space_group_name_H-M   'P 1'
#
loop_
_entity.id
_entity.type
_entity.pdbx_description
1 polymer ?
#
loop_
_entity_poly.entity_id
_entity_poly.type
_entity_poly.pdbx_seq_one_letter_code
_entity_poly.pdbx_strand_id
1 'polypeptide(L)'
;MRENRRLKIYLVALLALTAMLGLREARAFTAPAAVEAQRFVLRDAQGRERAVLTVDPDGAARLSFYREDGSKAMSLSEKPEMVPVR
;
A
#
# COMPACT_ATOMS: atom_id res chain seq x y z
N MET A 1 20.60 21.49 50.48
CA MET A 1 20.20 22.07 49.17
C MET A 1 20.98 21.54 47.94
N ARG A 2 22.23 21.06 48.05
CA ARG A 2 23.02 20.57 46.89
C ARG A 2 22.56 19.23 46.32
N GLU A 3 22.01 18.35 47.15
CA GLU A 3 21.61 16.98 46.79
C GLU A 3 20.34 16.93 45.93
N ASN A 4 19.34 17.76 46.25
CA ASN A 4 18.15 17.96 45.41
C ASN A 4 18.48 18.43 44.00
N ARG A 5 19.63 19.07 43.79
CA ARG A 5 20.07 19.51 42.46
C ARG A 5 20.49 18.32 41.59
N ARG A 6 21.11 17.29 42.18
CA ARG A 6 21.50 16.08 41.46
C ARG A 6 20.29 15.21 41.10
N LEU A 7 19.34 15.04 42.03
CA LEU A 7 18.08 14.32 41.77
C LEU A 7 17.29 14.93 40.60
N LYS A 8 17.17 16.26 40.56
CA LYS A 8 16.47 16.95 39.45
C LYS A 8 17.13 16.70 38.10
N ILE A 9 18.47 16.65 38.06
CA ILE A 9 19.22 16.40 36.82
C ILE A 9 18.98 14.96 36.33
N TYR A 10 18.99 13.98 37.23
CA TYR A 10 18.69 12.59 36.85
C TYR A 10 17.26 12.42 36.34
N LEU A 11 16.28 13.08 36.95
CA LEU A 11 14.89 13.06 36.48
C LEU A 11 14.74 13.67 35.09
N VAL A 12 15.39 14.79 34.82
CA VAL A 12 15.35 15.43 33.49
C VAL A 12 16.07 14.57 32.44
N ALA A 13 17.21 13.97 32.79
CA ALA A 13 17.94 13.06 31.90
C ALA A 13 17.13 11.81 31.57
N LEU A 14 16.43 11.24 32.57
CA LEU A 14 15.55 10.08 32.38
C LEU A 14 14.35 10.44 31.49
N LEU A 15 13.70 11.58 31.73
CA LEU A 15 12.60 12.06 30.88
C LEU A 15 13.07 12.30 29.44
N ALA A 16 14.23 12.94 29.25
CA ALA A 16 14.82 13.14 27.93
C ALA A 16 15.12 11.82 27.23
N LEU A 17 15.67 10.83 27.94
CA LEU A 17 15.93 9.51 27.38
C LEU A 17 14.63 8.80 26.97
N THR A 18 13.58 8.85 27.80
CA THR A 18 12.28 8.26 27.46
C THR A 18 11.63 8.92 26.25
N ALA A 19 11.74 10.25 26.12
CA ALA A 19 11.25 10.97 24.96
C ALA A 19 12.04 10.61 23.69
N MET A 20 13.37 10.47 23.80
CA MET A 20 14.24 10.12 22.69
C MET A 20 14.01 8.68 22.20
N LEU A 21 13.67 7.76 23.11
CA LEU A 21 13.28 6.39 22.78
C LEU A 21 11.86 6.32 22.19
N GLY A 22 10.92 7.13 22.68
CA GLY A 22 9.54 7.18 22.19
C GLY A 22 9.39 7.78 20.78
N LEU A 23 10.33 8.62 20.34
CA LEU A 23 10.33 9.23 19.01
C LEU A 23 10.90 8.33 17.90
N ARG A 24 11.41 7.13 18.20
CA ARG A 24 12.09 6.26 17.21
C ARG A 24 11.15 5.54 16.23
N GLU A 25 9.85 5.68 16.39
CA GLU A 25 8.85 4.90 15.66
C GLU A 25 7.94 5.73 14.76
N ALA A 26 8.30 6.99 14.46
CA ALA A 26 7.75 7.68 13.31
C ALA A 26 8.43 7.18 12.02
N ARG A 27 8.42 5.86 11.80
CA ARG A 27 8.72 5.33 10.48
C ARG A 27 7.62 5.86 9.58
N ALA A 28 7.98 6.81 8.71
CA ALA A 28 7.12 7.23 7.63
C ALA A 28 6.66 5.94 6.94
N PHE A 29 5.35 5.71 6.94
CA PHE A 29 4.76 4.61 6.20
C PHE A 29 4.94 4.95 4.72
N THR A 30 6.09 4.57 4.18
CA THR A 30 6.33 4.67 2.74
C THR A 30 5.48 3.58 2.11
N ALA A 31 4.38 4.00 1.48
CA ALA A 31 3.59 3.08 0.66
C ALA A 31 4.52 2.42 -0.37
N PRO A 32 4.38 1.10 -0.62
CA PRO A 32 5.19 0.42 -1.60
C PRO A 32 5.02 1.08 -2.97
N ALA A 33 6.13 1.20 -3.72
CA ALA A 33 6.12 1.85 -5.03
C ALA A 33 5.27 1.09 -6.06
N ALA A 34 5.05 -0.20 -5.85
CA ALA A 34 4.22 -1.04 -6.70
C ALA A 34 3.45 -2.06 -5.86
N VAL A 35 2.26 -2.42 -6.33
CA VAL A 35 1.50 -3.57 -5.83
C VAL A 35 1.56 -4.63 -6.91
N GLU A 36 1.99 -5.84 -6.56
CA GLU A 36 2.05 -6.99 -7.46
C GLU A 36 0.91 -7.96 -7.14
N ALA A 37 0.10 -8.29 -8.15
CA ALA A 37 -0.97 -9.27 -8.04
C ALA A 37 -1.32 -9.85 -9.41
N GLN A 38 -1.84 -11.07 -9.44
CA GLN A 38 -2.36 -11.68 -10.67
C GLN A 38 -3.71 -11.07 -11.09
N ARG A 39 -4.43 -10.47 -10.13
CA ARG A 39 -5.73 -9.85 -10.36
C ARG A 39 -5.94 -8.69 -9.40
N PHE A 40 -6.24 -7.52 -9.95
CA PHE A 40 -6.70 -6.36 -9.19
C PHE A 40 -8.20 -6.18 -9.41
N VAL A 41 -8.96 -6.06 -8.33
CA VAL A 41 -10.41 -5.84 -8.37
C VAL A 41 -10.74 -4.55 -7.63
N LEU A 42 -11.24 -3.56 -8.35
CA LEU A 42 -11.81 -2.36 -7.75
C LEU A 42 -13.27 -2.63 -7.38
N ARG A 43 -13.61 -2.49 -6.11
CA ARG A 43 -14.99 -2.56 -5.61
C ARG A 43 -15.47 -1.18 -5.18
N ASP A 44 -16.74 -0.89 -5.40
CA ASP A 44 -17.39 0.30 -4.82
C ASP A 44 -17.75 0.09 -3.35
N ALA A 45 -18.33 1.12 -2.72
CA ALA A 45 -18.72 1.09 -1.31
C ALA A 45 -19.81 0.03 -1.00
N GLN A 46 -20.54 -0.42 -2.02
CA GLN A 46 -21.54 -1.48 -1.92
C GLN A 46 -20.93 -2.88 -2.19
N GLY A 47 -19.62 -2.95 -2.45
CA GLY A 47 -18.89 -4.19 -2.73
C GLY A 47 -18.95 -4.66 -4.18
N ARG A 48 -19.56 -3.88 -5.09
CA ARG A 48 -19.73 -4.25 -6.51
C ARG A 48 -18.44 -4.01 -7.28
N GLU A 49 -18.09 -4.94 -8.17
CA GLU A 49 -16.91 -4.81 -9.02
C GLU A 49 -17.11 -3.67 -10.03
N ARG A 50 -16.19 -2.70 -10.05
CA ARG A 50 -16.21 -1.55 -10.97
C ARG A 50 -15.12 -1.62 -12.01
N ALA A 51 -14.00 -2.24 -11.67
CA ALA A 51 -12.94 -2.53 -12.63
C ALA A 51 -12.14 -3.78 -12.23
N VAL A 52 -11.60 -4.47 -13.23
CA VAL A 52 -10.69 -5.60 -13.06
C VAL A 52 -9.50 -5.44 -14.00
N LEU A 53 -8.29 -5.53 -13.44
CA LEU A 53 -7.04 -5.70 -14.19
C LEU A 53 -6.55 -7.14 -13.96
N THR A 54 -6.37 -7.88 -15.04
CA THR A 54 -5.98 -9.29 -14.99
C THR A 54 -5.20 -9.71 -16.23
N VAL A 55 -4.58 -10.88 -16.18
CA VAL A 55 -4.03 -11.56 -17.35
C VAL A 55 -4.93 -12.75 -17.66
N ASP A 56 -5.48 -12.79 -18.86
CA ASP A 56 -6.35 -13.87 -19.30
C ASP A 56 -5.54 -15.15 -19.60
N PRO A 57 -6.21 -16.33 -19.69
CA PRO A 57 -5.52 -17.59 -19.99
C PRO A 57 -4.77 -17.62 -21.34
N ASP A 58 -5.12 -16.73 -22.26
CA ASP A 58 -4.44 -16.54 -23.55
C ASP A 58 -3.20 -15.64 -23.46
N GLY A 59 -2.86 -15.17 -22.26
CA GLY A 59 -1.73 -14.30 -21.96
C GLY A 59 -2.00 -12.82 -22.14
N ALA A 60 -3.21 -12.42 -22.57
CA ALA A 60 -3.53 -11.02 -22.78
C ALA A 60 -3.72 -10.27 -21.46
N ALA A 61 -3.09 -9.10 -21.32
CA ALA A 61 -3.39 -8.18 -20.24
C ALA A 61 -4.72 -7.47 -20.54
N ARG A 62 -5.69 -7.56 -19.62
CA ARG A 62 -7.03 -7.00 -19.79
C ARG A 62 -7.40 -6.07 -18.63
N LEU A 63 -7.83 -4.87 -19.00
CA LEU A 63 -8.50 -3.92 -18.10
C LEU A 63 -9.97 -3.82 -18.50
N SER A 64 -10.87 -4.19 -17.61
CA SER A 64 -12.33 -4.12 -17.82
C SER A 64 -12.98 -3.18 -16.82
N PHE A 65 -13.93 -2.37 -17.28
CA PHE A 65 -14.80 -1.54 -16.44
C PHE A 65 -16.22 -2.09 -16.47
N TYR A 66 -16.91 -1.98 -15.34
CA TYR A 66 -18.27 -2.46 -15.17
C TYR A 66 -19.22 -1.32 -14.80
N ARG A 67 -20.44 -1.41 -15.30
CA ARG A 67 -21.57 -0.55 -14.90
C ARG A 67 -22.17 -1.05 -13.59
N GLU A 68 -23.15 -0.30 -13.10
CA GLU A 68 -23.81 -0.60 -11.83
C GLU A 68 -24.58 -1.93 -11.82
N ASP A 69 -25.12 -2.31 -12.98
CA ASP A 69 -25.80 -3.58 -13.21
C ASP A 69 -24.85 -4.77 -13.41
N GLY A 70 -23.53 -4.56 -13.30
CA GLY A 70 -22.51 -5.57 -13.55
C GLY A 70 -22.21 -5.82 -15.04
N SER A 71 -22.88 -5.10 -15.96
CA SER A 71 -22.58 -5.19 -17.38
C SER A 71 -21.21 -4.56 -17.70
N LYS A 72 -20.49 -5.13 -18.67
CA LYS A 72 -19.21 -4.60 -19.11
C LYS A 72 -19.43 -3.25 -19.81
N ALA A 73 -18.84 -2.20 -19.26
CA ALA A 73 -18.87 -0.86 -19.83
C ALA A 73 -17.88 -0.71 -20.98
N MET A 74 -16.66 -1.17 -20.74
CA MET A 74 -15.53 -1.07 -21.65
C MET A 74 -14.48 -2.13 -21.27
N SER A 75 -13.74 -2.61 -22.25
CA SER A 75 -12.52 -3.39 -22.00
C SER A 75 -11.41 -3.00 -22.96
N LEU A 76 -10.21 -2.85 -22.43
CA LEU A 76 -8.97 -2.80 -23.18
C LEU A 76 -8.25 -4.13 -23.00
N SER A 77 -7.73 -4.69 -24.07
CA SER A 77 -6.92 -5.91 -24.02
C SER A 77 -5.72 -5.76 -24.95
N GLU A 78 -4.55 -6.09 -24.43
CA GLU A 78 -3.30 -6.13 -25.17
C GLU A 78 -2.78 -7.56 -25.08
N LYS A 79 -2.53 -8.14 -26.26
CA LYS A 79 -1.98 -9.49 -26.35
C LYS A 79 -0.47 -9.33 -26.54
N PRO A 80 0.35 -9.94 -25.69
CA PRO A 80 1.79 -9.87 -25.87
C PRO A 80 2.16 -10.45 -27.24
N GLU A 81 2.94 -9.70 -28.01
CA GLU A 81 3.64 -10.27 -29.15
C GLU A 81 4.68 -11.26 -28.61
N MET A 82 4.42 -12.55 -28.76
CA MET A 82 5.36 -13.59 -28.33
C MET A 82 6.62 -13.48 -29.21
N VAL A 83 7.65 -12.82 -28.69
CA VAL A 83 9.00 -12.96 -29.24
C VAL A 83 9.54 -14.31 -28.77
N PRO A 84 9.80 -15.27 -29.66
CA PRO A 84 10.33 -16.57 -29.26
C PRO A 84 11.69 -16.34 -28.58
N VAL A 85 11.81 -16.81 -27.33
CA VAL A 85 13.09 -16.87 -26.63
C VAL A 85 13.91 -17.95 -27.33
N ARG A 86 15.05 -17.56 -27.93
CA ARG A 86 16.01 -18.49 -28.56
C ARG A 86 16.81 -19.25 -27.52
#